data_AF-K0ZV19-F1
#
_entry.id   AF-K0ZV19-F1
#
_cell.length_a   1.000
_cell.length_b   1.000
_cell.length_c   1.000
_cell.angle_alpha   90.00
_cell.angle_beta   90.00
_cell.angle_gamma   90.00
#
_symmetry.space_group_name_H-M   'P 1'
#
loop_
_entity.id
_entity.type
_entity.pdbx_description
1 polymer ?
#
loop_
_entity_poly.entity_id
_entity_poly.type
_entity_poly.pdbx_seq_one_letter_code
_entity_poly.pdbx_strand_id
1 'polypeptide(L)'
;FQALSRVDFLKTGHFLWINLGGVDTSFVLPILAAVFTFLSSWLSNKALSEKSGATTGMMYGMPVLIFVFAISAPSGVALYWAVSNAYQVLQTYFLNNPFKIIAEREAVAQAEKDLEGKKRRALKKAQKKKK
;
A
#
# COMPACT_ATOMS: atom_id res chain seq x y z
N PHE A 1 -8.46 -22.76 -5.08
CA PHE A 1 -7.41 -23.79 -4.99
C PHE A 1 -7.84 -25.13 -5.58
N GLN A 2 -8.98 -25.71 -5.18
CA GLN A 2 -9.47 -27.01 -5.72
C GLN A 2 -9.84 -27.03 -7.21
N ALA A 3 -10.08 -25.86 -7.84
CA ALA A 3 -10.40 -25.78 -9.27
C ALA A 3 -9.17 -25.91 -10.19
N LEU A 4 -7.96 -25.63 -9.70
CA LEU A 4 -6.72 -25.65 -10.50
C LEU A 4 -6.17 -27.08 -10.71
N SER A 5 -6.52 -28.04 -9.85
CA SER A 5 -5.97 -29.40 -9.89
C SER A 5 -6.77 -30.39 -10.75
N ARG A 6 -7.99 -30.03 -11.20
CA ARG A 6 -8.91 -30.95 -11.87
C ARG A 6 -9.01 -30.81 -13.40
N VAL A 7 -8.37 -29.80 -14.00
CA VAL A 7 -8.50 -29.53 -15.44
C VAL A 7 -7.12 -29.63 -16.09
N ASP A 8 -6.89 -30.66 -16.91
CA ASP A 8 -5.59 -30.93 -17.54
C ASP A 8 -5.11 -29.82 -18.50
N PHE A 9 -6.03 -29.01 -19.04
CA PHE A 9 -5.70 -27.80 -19.83
C PHE A 9 -4.96 -26.73 -19.01
N LEU A 10 -5.14 -26.66 -17.68
CA LEU A 10 -4.45 -25.69 -16.82
C LEU A 10 -3.03 -26.15 -16.41
N LYS A 11 -2.68 -27.43 -16.65
CA LYS A 11 -1.31 -27.94 -16.43
C LYS A 11 -0.34 -27.52 -17.54
N THR A 12 -0.87 -27.15 -18.71
CA THR A 12 -0.12 -26.74 -19.91
C THR A 12 -0.44 -25.31 -20.34
N GLY A 13 -1.26 -24.59 -19.58
CA GLY A 13 -1.62 -23.20 -19.86
C GLY A 13 -0.40 -22.28 -19.75
N HIS A 14 0.10 -21.84 -20.90
CA HIS A 14 1.06 -20.75 -20.98
C HIS A 14 0.30 -19.42 -21.00
N PHE A 15 0.49 -18.57 -20.00
CA PHE A 15 0.01 -17.18 -20.03
C PHE A 15 1.22 -16.27 -20.24
N LEU A 16 1.25 -15.56 -21.37
CA LEU A 16 2.42 -14.81 -21.81
C LEU A 16 3.68 -15.72 -21.85
N TRP A 17 4.68 -15.49 -21.01
CA TRP A 17 5.91 -16.28 -20.90
C TRP A 17 5.88 -17.30 -19.72
N ILE A 18 4.75 -17.45 -19.04
CA ILE A 18 4.64 -18.16 -17.75
C ILE A 18 3.94 -19.51 -17.93
N ASN A 19 4.52 -20.57 -17.37
CA ASN A 19 3.84 -21.85 -17.20
C ASN A 19 3.04 -21.84 -15.89
N LEU A 20 1.69 -21.81 -15.98
CA LEU A 20 0.80 -21.62 -14.82
C LEU A 20 0.78 -22.79 -13.82
N GLY A 21 1.13 -23.98 -14.28
CA GLY A 21 1.14 -25.20 -13.47
C GLY A 21 2.46 -25.44 -12.73
N GLY A 22 3.55 -24.78 -13.15
CA GLY A 22 4.88 -24.91 -12.58
C GLY A 22 5.28 -23.77 -11.63
N VAL A 23 6.42 -23.93 -10.98
CA VAL A 23 7.07 -22.86 -10.20
C VAL A 23 7.71 -21.86 -11.17
N ASP A 24 7.62 -20.56 -10.86
CA ASP A 24 8.28 -19.51 -11.65
C ASP A 24 9.80 -19.55 -11.47
N THR A 25 10.52 -20.03 -12.50
CA THR A 25 11.99 -20.10 -12.52
C THR A 25 12.65 -18.75 -12.80
N SER A 26 11.90 -17.75 -13.25
CA SER A 26 12.42 -16.42 -13.59
C SER A 26 12.39 -15.45 -12.42
N PHE A 27 11.75 -15.83 -11.30
CA PHE A 27 11.52 -14.98 -10.11
C PHE A 27 10.76 -13.66 -10.36
N VAL A 28 10.29 -13.42 -11.58
CA VAL A 28 9.62 -12.17 -11.97
C VAL A 28 8.30 -12.04 -11.21
N LEU A 29 7.50 -13.10 -11.11
CA LEU A 29 6.20 -13.04 -10.44
C LEU A 29 6.31 -12.90 -8.92
N PRO A 30 7.18 -13.65 -8.20
CA PRO A 30 7.42 -13.40 -6.78
C PRO A 30 7.86 -11.97 -6.49
N ILE A 31 8.76 -11.40 -7.31
CA ILE A 31 9.22 -10.02 -7.15
C ILE A 31 8.06 -9.04 -7.34
N LEU A 32 7.29 -9.19 -8.43
CA LEU A 32 6.15 -8.32 -8.69
C LEU A 32 5.08 -8.42 -7.59
N ALA A 33 4.78 -9.62 -7.11
CA ALA A 33 3.82 -9.83 -6.02
C ALA A 33 4.26 -9.11 -4.74
N ALA A 34 5.54 -9.22 -4.37
CA ALA A 34 6.10 -8.52 -3.22
C ALA A 34 6.08 -7.00 -3.39
N VAL A 35 6.52 -6.50 -4.55
CA VAL A 35 6.54 -5.06 -4.86
C VAL A 35 5.15 -4.47 -4.84
N PHE A 36 4.17 -5.11 -5.48
CA PHE A 36 2.80 -4.60 -5.48
C PHE A 36 2.13 -4.70 -4.09
N THR A 37 2.42 -5.75 -3.31
CA THR A 37 1.97 -5.83 -1.91
C THR A 37 2.53 -4.66 -1.10
N PHE A 38 3.83 -4.38 -1.27
CA PHE A 38 4.48 -3.26 -0.60
C PHE A 38 3.84 -1.93 -1.00
N LEU A 39 3.67 -1.68 -2.30
CA LEU A 39 3.05 -0.45 -2.80
C LEU A 39 1.61 -0.29 -2.33
N SER A 40 0.81 -1.36 -2.34
CA SER A 40 -0.57 -1.36 -1.83
C SER A 40 -0.60 -0.99 -0.34
N SER A 41 0.25 -1.65 0.46
CA SER A 41 0.35 -1.40 1.89
C SER A 41 0.87 0.01 2.19
N TRP A 42 1.84 0.50 1.43
CA TRP A 42 2.43 1.84 1.58
C TRP A 42 1.43 2.94 1.23
N LEU A 43 0.70 2.77 0.14
CA LEU A 43 -0.31 3.72 -0.31
C LEU A 43 -1.47 3.80 0.70
N SER A 44 -1.90 2.65 1.23
CA SER A 44 -2.90 2.57 2.30
C SER A 44 -2.38 3.23 3.58
N ASN A 45 -1.14 2.95 3.99
CA ASN A 45 -0.51 3.55 5.17
C ASN A 45 -0.37 5.08 5.08
N LYS A 46 -0.20 5.64 3.88
CA LYS A 46 -0.16 7.09 3.69
C LYS A 46 -1.48 7.77 4.02
N ALA A 47 -2.61 7.09 3.83
CA ALA A 47 -3.92 7.64 4.15
C ALA A 47 -4.19 7.72 5.67
N LEU A 48 -3.42 7.01 6.50
CA LEU A 48 -3.59 7.02 7.96
C LEU A 48 -2.98 8.28 8.57
N SER A 49 -3.71 8.93 9.47
CA SER A 49 -3.22 10.11 10.23
C SER A 49 -2.13 9.75 11.24
N GLU A 50 -2.21 8.54 11.79
CA GLU A 50 -1.29 8.06 12.81
C GLU A 50 -0.72 6.70 12.38
N LYS A 51 0.60 6.59 12.40
CA LYS A 51 1.31 5.36 12.04
C LYS A 51 1.85 4.72 13.29
N SER A 52 1.40 3.50 13.57
CA SER A 52 1.99 2.70 14.65
C SER A 52 3.24 1.96 14.16
N GLY A 53 4.14 1.62 15.09
CA GLY A 53 5.28 0.76 14.81
C GLY A 53 4.86 -0.61 14.25
N ALA A 54 3.73 -1.15 14.72
CA ALA A 54 3.16 -2.40 14.23
C ALA A 54 2.71 -2.29 12.77
N THR A 55 2.02 -1.21 12.39
CA THR A 55 1.57 -0.99 11.00
C THR A 55 2.76 -0.82 10.05
N THR A 56 3.82 -0.14 10.51
CA THR A 56 5.07 0.02 9.76
C THR A 56 5.80 -1.32 9.61
N GLY A 57 5.89 -2.12 10.67
CA GLY A 57 6.49 -3.46 10.63
C GLY A 57 5.76 -4.39 9.67
N MET A 58 4.43 -4.37 9.66
CA MET A 58 3.62 -5.16 8.73
C MET A 58 3.80 -4.72 7.27
N MET A 59 3.92 -3.41 7.02
CA MET A 59 4.14 -2.85 5.68
C MET A 59 5.42 -3.37 5.03
N TYR A 60 6.50 -3.56 5.79
CA TYR A 60 7.77 -4.06 5.27
C TYR A 60 7.92 -5.58 5.41
N GLY A 61 7.42 -6.18 6.49
CA GLY A 61 7.57 -7.60 6.77
C GLY A 61 6.69 -8.48 5.87
N MET A 62 5.45 -8.09 5.62
CA MET A 62 4.52 -8.90 4.82
C MET A 62 4.96 -9.09 3.37
N PRO A 63 5.44 -8.06 2.65
CA PRO A 63 6.00 -8.25 1.30
C PRO A 63 7.16 -9.25 1.24
N VAL A 64 8.02 -9.27 2.26
CA VAL A 64 9.15 -10.22 2.34
C VAL A 64 8.64 -11.65 2.53
N LEU A 65 7.66 -11.85 3.40
CA LEU A 65 7.04 -13.17 3.59
C LEU A 65 6.34 -13.66 2.32
N ILE A 66 5.61 -12.77 1.65
CA ILE A 66 4.96 -13.07 0.37
C ILE A 66 5.98 -13.41 -0.70
N PHE A 67 7.11 -12.72 -0.77
CA PHE A 67 8.20 -13.05 -1.69
C PHE A 67 8.73 -14.46 -1.47
N VAL A 68 9.13 -14.79 -0.23
CA VAL A 68 9.69 -16.11 0.12
C VAL A 68 8.68 -17.22 -0.14
N PHE A 69 7.41 -17.00 0.18
CA PHE A 69 6.36 -17.97 -0.10
C PHE A 69 6.09 -18.12 -1.60
N ALA A 70 6.05 -17.01 -2.35
CA ALA A 70 5.76 -17.01 -3.78
C ALA A 70 6.84 -17.71 -4.61
N ILE A 71 8.10 -17.76 -4.14
CA ILE A 71 9.18 -18.53 -4.77
C ILE A 71 8.84 -20.02 -4.84
N SER A 72 8.23 -20.57 -3.80
CA SER A 72 7.92 -22.00 -3.70
C SER A 72 6.49 -22.33 -4.13
N ALA A 73 5.66 -21.31 -4.37
CA ALA A 73 4.27 -21.46 -4.77
C ALA A 73 4.16 -21.71 -6.28
N PRO A 74 3.07 -22.35 -6.75
CA PRO A 74 2.74 -22.38 -8.16
C PRO A 74 2.66 -20.95 -8.74
N SER A 75 3.19 -20.74 -9.94
CA SER A 75 3.27 -19.42 -10.58
C SER A 75 1.90 -18.73 -10.70
N GLY A 76 0.81 -19.49 -10.86
CA GLY A 76 -0.56 -18.97 -10.84
C GLY A 76 -0.95 -18.27 -9.54
N VAL A 77 -0.40 -18.70 -8.39
CA VAL A 77 -0.62 -18.06 -7.09
C VAL A 77 0.13 -16.73 -7.01
N ALA A 78 1.39 -16.70 -7.45
CA ALA A 78 2.19 -15.48 -7.50
C ALA A 78 1.58 -14.45 -8.47
N LEU A 79 1.10 -14.92 -9.63
CA LEU A 79 0.40 -14.10 -10.62
C LEU A 79 -0.88 -13.48 -10.04
N TYR A 80 -1.70 -14.28 -9.33
CA TYR A 80 -2.90 -13.79 -8.67
C TYR A 80 -2.58 -12.66 -7.69
N TRP A 81 -1.57 -12.83 -6.85
CA TRP A 81 -1.17 -11.76 -5.92
C TRP A 81 -0.63 -10.53 -6.61
N ALA A 82 0.20 -10.68 -7.63
CA ALA A 82 0.73 -9.56 -8.39
C ALA A 82 -0.40 -8.74 -9.03
N VAL A 83 -1.32 -9.39 -9.74
CA VAL A 83 -2.44 -8.71 -10.43
C VAL A 83 -3.42 -8.09 -9.44
N SER A 84 -3.77 -8.81 -8.37
CA SER A 84 -4.70 -8.31 -7.33
C SER A 84 -4.15 -7.07 -6.63
N ASN A 85 -2.88 -7.10 -6.19
CA ASN A 85 -2.26 -5.94 -5.56
C ASN A 85 -2.03 -4.80 -6.54
N ALA A 86 -1.68 -5.08 -7.81
CA ALA A 86 -1.56 -4.05 -8.84
C ALA A 86 -2.90 -3.34 -9.05
N TYR A 87 -4.00 -4.09 -9.15
CA TYR A 87 -5.35 -3.53 -9.23
C TYR A 87 -5.66 -2.66 -7.99
N GLN A 88 -5.35 -3.14 -6.79
CA GLN A 88 -5.57 -2.38 -5.57
C GLN A 88 -4.77 -1.08 -5.52
N VAL A 89 -3.51 -1.09 -5.97
CA VAL A 89 -2.68 0.12 -6.08
C VAL A 89 -3.33 1.12 -7.04
N LEU A 90 -3.73 0.67 -8.22
CA LEU A 90 -4.40 1.51 -9.22
C LEU A 90 -5.71 2.08 -8.66
N GLN A 91 -6.58 1.22 -8.13
CA GLN A 91 -7.84 1.62 -7.53
C GLN A 91 -7.64 2.67 -6.43
N THR A 92 -6.70 2.43 -5.51
CA THR A 92 -6.42 3.35 -4.40
C THR A 92 -5.84 4.66 -4.91
N TYR A 93 -4.98 4.63 -5.93
CA TYR A 93 -4.38 5.83 -6.50
C TYR A 93 -5.43 6.72 -7.20
N PHE A 94 -6.36 6.13 -7.95
CA PHE A 94 -7.36 6.88 -8.71
C PHE A 94 -8.57 7.30 -7.86
N LEU A 95 -9.09 6.40 -7.01
CA LEU A 95 -10.32 6.65 -6.24
C LEU A 95 -10.06 7.25 -4.87
N ASN A 96 -9.07 6.73 -4.15
CA ASN A 96 -8.77 7.09 -2.76
C ASN A 96 -7.39 7.73 -2.62
N ASN A 97 -7.07 8.66 -3.52
CA ASN A 97 -5.74 9.23 -3.65
C ASN A 97 -5.25 9.80 -2.30
N PRO A 98 -4.29 9.14 -1.62
CA PRO A 98 -3.88 9.54 -0.28
C PRO A 98 -3.17 10.89 -0.27
N PHE A 99 -2.59 11.31 -1.39
CA PHE A 99 -1.91 12.61 -1.49
C PHE A 99 -2.90 13.77 -1.35
N LYS A 100 -4.13 13.63 -1.86
CA LYS A 100 -5.18 14.64 -1.67
C LYS A 100 -5.61 14.72 -0.20
N ILE A 101 -5.80 13.56 0.43
CA ILE A 101 -6.19 13.45 1.85
C ILE A 101 -5.12 14.08 2.75
N ILE A 102 -3.84 13.82 2.49
CA ILE A 102 -2.73 14.40 3.26
C ILE A 102 -2.69 15.92 3.09
N ALA A 103 -2.78 16.43 1.85
CA ALA A 103 -2.73 17.87 1.58
C ALA A 103 -3.85 18.63 2.29
N GLU A 104 -5.07 18.08 2.32
CA GLU A 104 -6.20 18.67 3.02
C GLU A 104 -5.98 18.68 4.55
N ARG A 105 -5.47 17.58 5.12
CA ARG A 105 -5.13 17.51 6.56
C ARG A 105 -4.03 18.50 6.95
N GLU A 106 -2.99 18.64 6.14
CA GLU A 106 -1.92 19.60 6.37
C GLU A 106 -2.43 21.04 6.30
N ALA A 107 -3.31 21.36 5.34
CA ALA A 107 -3.93 22.67 5.24
C ALA A 107 -4.79 23.02 6.46
N VAL A 108 -5.59 22.06 6.95
CA VAL A 108 -6.39 22.22 8.17
C VAL A 108 -5.48 22.44 9.40
N ALA A 109 -4.43 21.61 9.57
CA ALA A 109 -3.50 21.73 10.69
C ALA A 109 -2.74 23.07 10.68
N GLN A 110 -2.38 23.58 9.49
CA GLN A 110 -1.74 24.88 9.36
C GLN A 110 -2.70 26.03 9.69
N ALA A 111 -3.95 25.95 9.25
CA ALA A 111 -4.98 26.93 9.56
C ALA A 111 -5.24 27.02 11.07
N GLU A 112 -5.30 25.89 11.78
CA GLU A 112 -5.43 25.86 13.23
C GLU A 112 -4.24 26.53 13.94
N LYS A 113 -3.00 26.21 13.54
CA LYS A 113 -1.79 26.84 14.08
C LYS A 113 -1.75 28.35 13.86
N ASP A 114 -2.18 28.81 12.69
CA ASP A 114 -2.24 30.23 12.37
C ASP A 114 -3.29 30.96 13.20
N LEU A 115 -4.47 30.34 13.42
CA LEU A 115 -5.51 30.86 14.31
C LEU A 115 -5.02 30.94 15.76
N GLU A 116 -4.36 29.90 16.26
CA GLU A 116 -3.79 29.88 17.61
C GLU A 116 -2.70 30.97 17.76
N GLY A 117 -1.84 31.12 16.75
CA GLY A 117 -0.83 32.17 16.68
C GLY A 117 -1.43 33.57 16.73
N LYS A 118 -2.53 33.81 15.99
CA LYS A 118 -3.27 35.08 16.01
C LYS A 118 -3.91 35.34 17.38
N LYS A 119 -4.59 34.34 17.97
CA LYS A 119 -5.17 34.43 19.33
C LYS A 119 -4.11 34.78 20.37
N ARG A 120 -2.96 34.09 20.34
CA ARG A 120 -1.82 34.34 21.25
C ARG A 120 -1.25 35.75 21.09
N ARG A 121 -1.13 36.24 19.86
CA ARG A 121 -0.67 37.62 19.58
C ARG A 121 -1.67 38.66 20.09
N ALA A 122 -2.97 38.43 19.90
CA ALA A 122 -4.03 39.32 20.39
C ALA A 122 -4.04 39.41 21.93
N LEU A 123 -3.96 38.26 22.62
CA LEU A 123 -3.89 38.20 24.09
C LEU A 123 -2.67 38.96 24.63
N LYS A 124 -1.48 38.78 24.04
CA LYS A 124 -0.27 39.51 24.45
C LYS A 124 -0.41 41.03 24.28
N LYS A 125 -1.06 41.49 23.21
CA LYS A 125 -1.33 42.92 22.99
C LYS A 125 -2.33 43.47 24.02
N ALA A 126 -3.38 42.72 24.34
CA ALA A 126 -4.37 43.11 25.35
C ALA A 126 -3.76 43.20 26.76
N GLN A 127 -2.89 42.25 27.13
CA GLN A 127 -2.18 42.27 28.42
C GLN A 127 -1.22 43.46 28.54
N LYS A 128 -0.50 43.82 27.47
CA LYS A 128 0.38 45.00 27.46
C LYS A 128 -0.36 46.33 27.60
N LYS A 129 -1.61 46.43 27.13
CA LYS A 129 -2.44 47.64 27.28
C LYS A 129 -3.02 47.83 28.69
N LYS A 130 -3.02 46.77 29.51
CA LYS A 130 -3.58 46.77 30.88
C LYS A 130 -2.54 47.07 31.96
N LYS A 131 -1.26 47.13 31.60
CA LYS A 131 -0.13 47.51 32.45
C LYS A 131 0.27 48.94 32.12
#